data_AF-A0A382Y944-F1
#
_entry.id   AF-A0A382Y944-F1
#
_cell.length_a   1.000
_cell.length_b   1.000
_cell.length_c   1.000
_cell.angle_alpha   90.00
_cell.angle_beta   90.00
_cell.angle_gamma   90.00
#
_symmetry.space_group_name_H-M   'P 1'
#
loop_
_entity.id
_entity.type
_entity.pdbx_description
1 polymer ?
#
loop_
_entity_poly.entity_id
_entity_poly.type
_entity_poly.pdbx_seq_one_letter_code
_entity_poly.pdbx_strand_id
1 'polypeptide(L)' 'IEVLEECLGRKAERRFLPMQPGDMLETYADVTDLSNAVGYHPTTSVEEGVARFVEWYREFYKIDT' A
#
# COMPACT_ATOMS: atom_id res chain seq x y z
N ILE A 1 2.42 6.30 4.38
CA ILE A 1 2.72 5.34 5.49
C ILE A 1 1.66 5.41 6.60
N GLU A 2 0.86 6.46 6.63
CA GLU A 2 -0.10 6.83 7.68
C GLU A 2 -1.16 5.74 7.90
N VAL A 3 -1.72 5.18 6.82
CA VAL A 3 -2.70 4.07 6.89
C VAL A 3 -2.15 2.86 7.66
N LEU A 4 -0.87 2.51 7.45
CA LEU A 4 -0.24 1.42 8.21
C LEU A 4 -0.11 1.77 9.69
N GLU A 5 0.23 3.02 10.02
CA GLU A 5 0.33 3.46 11.42
C GLU A 5 -1.03 3.39 12.13
N GLU A 6 -2.12 3.74 11.42
CA GLU A 6 -3.50 3.63 11.90
C GLU A 6 -3.92 2.17 12.12
N CYS A 7 -3.71 1.29 11.13
CA CYS A 7 -4.03 -0.13 11.27
C CYS A 7 -3.23 -0.83 12.39
N LEU A 8 -2.01 -0.36 12.66
CA LEU A 8 -1.13 -0.93 13.68
C LEU A 8 -1.25 -0.23 15.04
N GLY A 9 -1.97 0.90 15.14
CA GLY A 9 -2.10 1.67 16.36
C GLY A 9 -0.79 2.28 16.88
N ARG A 10 0.23 2.44 16.03
CA ARG A 10 1.57 2.92 16.42
C ARG A 10 2.21 3.75 15.34
N LYS A 11 2.92 4.81 15.73
CA LYS A 11 3.73 5.61 14.81
C LYS A 11 5.01 4.88 14.42
N ALA A 12 5.41 5.03 13.16
CA ALA A 12 6.67 4.50 12.68
C ALA A 12 7.83 5.42 13.12
N GLU A 13 8.92 4.82 13.60
CA GLU A 13 10.17 5.54 13.77
C GLU A 13 10.85 5.69 12.39
N ARG A 14 10.76 6.89 11.81
CA ARG A 14 11.20 7.14 10.43
C ARG A 14 12.69 7.47 10.40
N ARG A 15 13.49 6.65 9.71
CA ARG A 15 14.89 6.94 9.38
C ARG A 15 15.00 7.22 7.88
N PHE A 16 15.00 8.50 7.51
CA PHE A 16 15.15 8.92 6.12
C PHE A 16 16.58 8.65 5.62
N LEU A 17 16.68 7.90 4.53
CA LEU A 17 17.94 7.58 3.85
C LEU A 17 17.98 8.29 2.49
N PRO A 18 19.18 8.45 1.88
CA PRO A 18 19.29 8.96 0.52
C PRO A 18 18.51 8.11 -0.49
N MET A 19 18.03 8.75 -1.56
CA MET A 19 17.37 8.08 -2.68
C MET A 19 18.30 7.06 -3.33
N GLN A 20 17.76 5.88 -3.66
CA GLN A 20 18.56 4.83 -4.29
C GLN A 20 18.72 5.11 -5.80
N PRO A 21 19.86 4.73 -6.40
CA PRO A 21 20.07 4.86 -7.84
C PRO A 21 19.17 3.85 -8.57
N GLY A 22 17.96 4.29 -8.93
CA GLY A 22 16.93 3.46 -9.54
C GLY A 22 15.51 3.85 -9.12
N ASP A 23 15.37 4.57 -8.01
CA ASP A 23 14.07 5.11 -7.58
C ASP A 23 13.60 6.19 -8.57
N MET A 24 12.34 6.12 -8.97
CA MET A 24 11.63 7.26 -9.56
C MET A 24 10.97 8.05 -8.43
N LEU A 25 11.01 9.39 -8.53
CA LEU A 25 10.37 10.28 -7.56
C LEU A 25 8.86 10.05 -7.45
N GLU A 26 8.21 9.85 -8.60
CA GLU A 26 6.77 9.63 -8.69
C GLU A 26 6.45 8.85 -9.95
N THR A 27 5.50 7.92 -9.85
CA THR A 27 4.95 7.18 -10.99
C THR A 27 3.46 7.00 -10.80
N TYR A 28 2.69 7.18 -11.87
CA TYR A 28 1.27 6.87 -11.90
C TYR A 28 0.93 6.21 -13.24
N ALA A 29 -0.06 5.31 -13.23
CA ALA A 29 -0.54 4.66 -14.44
C ALA A 29 -1.77 5.41 -14.98
N ASP A 30 -1.72 5.82 -16.23
CA ASP A 30 -2.95 6.13 -16.98
C ASP A 30 -3.61 4.81 -17.39
N VAL A 31 -4.85 4.60 -16.93
CA VAL A 31 -5.61 3.36 -17.14
C VAL A 31 -6.81 3.57 -18.08
N THR A 32 -6.94 4.74 -18.71
CA THR A 32 -8.08 5.07 -19.58
C THR A 32 -8.24 4.07 -20.72
N ASP A 33 -7.18 3.71 -21.42
CA ASP A 33 -7.24 2.77 -22.55
C ASP A 33 -7.64 1.36 -22.10
N LEU A 34 -7.07 0.88 -20.99
CA LEU A 34 -7.41 -0.44 -20.43
C LEU A 34 -8.88 -0.47 -19.98
N SER A 35 -9.31 0.56 -19.26
CA SER A 35 -10.68 0.71 -18.80
C SER A 35 -11.66 0.68 -19.98
N ASN A 36 -11.39 1.42 -21.05
CA ASN A 36 -12.24 1.46 -22.25
C ASN A 36 -12.27 0.10 -22.97
N ALA A 37 -11.15 -0.63 -23.02
CA ALA A 37 -11.03 -1.88 -23.74
C ALA A 37 -11.70 -3.07 -23.04
N VAL A 38 -11.60 -3.15 -21.70
CA VAL A 38 -12.04 -4.34 -20.95
C VAL A 38 -13.02 -4.03 -19.80
N GLY A 39 -13.37 -2.77 -19.58
CA GLY A 39 -14.27 -2.33 -18.50
C GLY A 39 -13.66 -2.46 -17.09
N TYR A 40 -12.37 -2.76 -16.99
CA TYR A 40 -11.70 -2.97 -15.71
C TYR A 40 -11.37 -1.66 -15.01
N HIS A 41 -11.67 -1.60 -13.71
CA HIS A 41 -11.33 -0.50 -12.83
C HIS A 41 -10.90 -1.06 -11.46
N PRO A 42 -9.75 -0.66 -10.90
CA PRO A 42 -9.40 -1.01 -9.53
C PRO A 42 -10.37 -0.32 -8.57
N THR A 43 -11.02 -1.09 -7.70
CA THR A 43 -12.05 -0.59 -6.76
C THR A 43 -11.62 -0.64 -5.30
N THR A 44 -10.58 -1.42 -4.98
CA THR A 44 -10.04 -1.50 -3.63
C THR A 44 -9.26 -0.22 -3.33
N SER A 45 -9.67 0.49 -2.27
CA SER A 45 -8.95 1.68 -1.82
C SER A 45 -7.62 1.29 -1.15
N VAL A 46 -6.73 2.28 -0.96
CA VAL A 46 -5.47 2.05 -0.25
C VAL A 46 -5.73 1.63 1.20
N GLU A 47 -6.70 2.24 1.86
CA GLU A 47 -7.11 1.94 3.23
C GLU A 47 -7.58 0.49 3.37
N GLU A 48 -8.47 0.06 2.47
CA GLU A 48 -8.99 -1.31 2.48
C GLU A 48 -7.88 -2.33 2.16
N GLY A 49 -7.07 -2.06 1.15
CA GLY A 49 -5.97 -2.95 0.75
C GLY A 49 -4.94 -3.13 1.88
N VAL A 50 -4.54 -2.03 2.53
CA VAL A 50 -3.58 -2.06 3.65
C VAL A 50 -4.17 -2.77 4.87
N ALA A 51 -5.44 -2.54 5.22
CA ALA A 51 -6.08 -3.21 6.34
C ALA A 51 -6.11 -4.73 6.15
N ARG A 52 -6.53 -5.20 4.96
CA ARG A 52 -6.53 -6.63 4.60
C ARG A 52 -5.12 -7.22 4.62
N PHE A 53 -4.12 -6.46 4.16
CA PHE A 53 -2.72 -6.89 4.21
C PHE A 53 -2.22 -7.09 5.65
N VAL A 54 -2.53 -6.14 6.55
CA VAL A 54 -2.14 -6.24 7.97
C VAL A 54 -2.78 -7.45 8.64
N GLU A 55 -4.06 -7.70 8.38
CA GLU A 55 -4.79 -8.89 8.87
C GLU A 55 -4.11 -10.18 8.40
N TRP A 56 -3.92 -10.33 7.09
CA TRP A 56 -3.23 -11.49 6.51
C TRP A 56 -1.83 -11.69 7.09
N TYR A 57 -1.05 -10.61 7.23
CA TYR A 57 0.32 -10.69 7.74
C TYR A 57 0.35 -11.20 9.18
N ARG A 58 -0.53 -10.69 10.05
CA ARG A 58 -0.64 -11.14 11.45
C ARG A 58 -1.06 -12.60 11.54
N GLU A 59 -2.04 -13.03 10.74
CA GLU A 59 -2.50 -14.42 10.68
C GLU A 59 -1.37 -15.34 10.22
N PHE A 60 -0.70 -15.00 9.12
CA PHE A 60 0.35 -15.81 8.51
C PHE A 60 1.53 -16.03 9.46
N TYR A 61 1.97 -14.96 10.15
CA TYR A 61 3.09 -15.03 11.10
C TYR A 61 2.67 -15.40 12.52
N LYS A 62 1.37 -15.62 12.79
CA LYS A 62 0.82 -15.93 14.12
C LYS A 62 1.24 -14.91 15.18
N ILE A 63 1.13 -13.64 14.82
CA ILE A 63 1.45 -12.54 15.72
C ILE A 63 0.15 -12.12 16.41
N ASP A 64 0.00 -12.50 17.68
CA ASP A 64 -1.04 -11.94 18.54
C ASP A 64 -0.67 -10.50 18.90
N THR A 65 -1.61 -9.58 18.74
CA THR A 65 -1.51 -8.17 19.16
C THR A 65 -2.55 -7.84 20.21
#